data_AF-A0A3C1TKR7-F1
#
_entry.id   AF-A0A3C1TKR7-F1
#
_cell.length_a   1.000
_cell.length_b   1.000
_cell.length_c   1.000
_cell.angle_alpha   90.00
_cell.angle_beta   90.00
_cell.angle_gamma   90.00
#
_symmetry.space_group_name_H-M   'P 1'
#
loop_
_entity.id
_entity.type
_entity.pdbx_description
1 polymer ?
#
loop_
_entity_poly.entity_id
_entity_poly.type
_entity_poly.pdbx_seq_one_letter_code
_entity_poly.pdbx_strand_id
1 'polypeptide(L)'
;MPKIQFSEFAVLQIKKFVHLYEEGFFLLYKDSGLWAEDTIIENYRKTALELNNRIFTEIDIRLSKDVVLGRKELETLFEISFYIGDRLIIVYFSDQKETDVRLVESIEIDRKPIIF
;
A
#
# COMPACT_ATOMS: atom_id res chain seq x y z
N MET A 1 -12.72 -17.59 7.15
CA MET A 1 -11.84 -16.42 7.01
C MET A 1 -10.42 -16.91 6.76
N PRO A 2 -9.97 -16.89 5.50
CA PRO A 2 -8.63 -17.37 5.13
C PRO A 2 -7.55 -16.54 5.79
N LYS A 3 -6.41 -17.16 6.07
CA LYS A 3 -5.23 -16.47 6.61
C LYS A 3 -4.56 -15.65 5.51
N ILE A 4 -4.30 -14.38 5.76
CA ILE A 4 -3.63 -13.50 4.80
C ILE A 4 -2.13 -13.58 4.99
N GLN A 5 -1.41 -13.80 3.89
CA GLN A 5 0.04 -13.75 3.87
C GLN A 5 0.49 -12.80 2.76
N PHE A 6 1.58 -12.09 3.00
CA PHE A 6 2.19 -11.22 2.00
C PHE A 6 3.46 -11.88 1.50
N SER A 7 3.62 -11.94 0.18
CA SER A 7 4.90 -12.30 -0.42
C SER A 7 5.95 -11.26 -0.02
N GLU A 8 7.23 -11.66 -0.01
CA GLU A 8 8.33 -10.71 0.22
C GLU A 8 8.31 -9.57 -0.81
N PHE A 9 7.90 -9.88 -2.04
CA PHE A 9 7.77 -8.91 -3.11
C PHE A 9 6.69 -7.86 -2.82
N ALA A 10 5.50 -8.27 -2.38
CA ALA A 10 4.42 -7.38 -1.99
C ALA A 10 4.83 -6.46 -0.82
N VAL A 11 5.52 -7.02 0.19
CA VAL A 11 6.06 -6.24 1.31
C VAL A 11 7.07 -5.20 0.82
N LEU A 12 7.97 -5.60 -0.09
CA LEU A 12 8.96 -4.69 -0.66
C LEU A 12 8.32 -3.57 -1.49
N GLN A 13 7.25 -3.86 -2.23
CA GLN A 13 6.51 -2.84 -3.01
C GLN A 13 5.87 -1.78 -2.11
N ILE A 14 5.21 -2.18 -1.01
CA ILE A 14 4.66 -1.23 -0.03
C ILE A 14 5.78 -0.37 0.57
N LYS A 15 6.84 -1.01 1.08
CA LYS A 15 7.96 -0.31 1.71
C LYS A 15 8.63 0.68 0.75
N LYS A 16 8.86 0.27 -0.50
CA LYS A 16 9.44 1.13 -1.54
C LYS A 16 8.55 2.33 -1.81
N PHE A 17 7.24 2.15 -1.88
CA PHE A 17 6.30 3.24 -2.08
C PHE A 17 6.31 4.23 -0.91
N VAL A 18 6.31 3.75 0.34
CA VAL A 18 6.35 4.60 1.54
C VAL A 18 7.66 5.38 1.62
N HIS A 19 8.79 4.73 1.28
CA HIS A 19 10.08 5.37 1.23
C HIS A 19 10.14 6.49 0.16
N LEU A 20 9.68 6.21 -1.07
CA LEU A 20 9.61 7.22 -2.12
C LEU A 20 8.66 8.37 -1.78
N TYR A 21 7.57 8.09 -1.05
CA TYR A 21 6.68 9.10 -0.52
C TYR A 21 7.41 10.02 0.46
N GLU A 22 8.13 9.44 1.44
CA GLU A 22 8.94 10.21 2.39
C GLU A 22 10.02 11.04 1.70
N GLU A 23 10.78 10.44 0.77
CA GLU A 23 11.84 11.13 0.03
C GLU A 23 11.30 12.29 -0.82
N GLY A 24 10.16 12.11 -1.48
CA GLY A 24 9.53 13.16 -2.29
C GLY A 24 9.19 14.40 -1.47
N PHE A 25 8.65 14.22 -0.26
CA PHE A 25 8.34 15.33 0.64
C PHE A 25 9.58 15.90 1.32
N PHE A 26 10.54 15.06 1.68
CA PHE A 26 11.81 15.53 2.21
C PHE A 26 12.51 16.45 1.21
N LEU A 27 12.61 16.05 -0.06
CA LEU A 27 13.20 16.87 -1.11
C LEU A 27 12.42 18.18 -1.36
N LEU A 28 11.10 18.16 -1.20
CA LEU A 28 10.26 19.34 -1.41
C LEU A 28 10.46 20.41 -0.32
N TYR A 29 10.60 19.99 0.94
CA TYR A 29 10.65 20.91 2.08
C TYR A 29 12.05 21.18 2.59
N LYS A 30 13.04 20.36 2.21
CA LYS A 30 14.45 20.62 2.49
C LYS A 30 14.88 21.93 1.87
N ASP A 31 15.54 22.78 2.66
CA ASP A 31 16.07 24.07 2.20
C ASP A 31 14.97 25.07 1.75
N SER A 32 13.75 24.88 2.26
CA SER A 32 12.64 25.81 2.02
C SER A 32 12.77 27.12 2.84
N GLY A 33 13.68 27.15 3.82
CA GLY A 33 13.87 28.29 4.73
C GLY A 33 12.69 28.52 5.68
N LEU A 34 11.77 27.55 5.77
CA LEU A 34 10.63 27.60 6.66
C LEU A 34 11.10 27.40 8.11
N TRP A 35 10.65 28.27 9.01
CA TRP A 35 10.93 28.17 10.45
C TRP A 35 10.48 26.85 11.10
N ALA A 36 9.64 26.08 10.42
CA ALA A 36 9.08 24.81 10.89
C ALA A 36 9.48 23.60 10.02
N GLU A 37 10.56 23.69 9.24
CA GLU A 37 11.04 22.62 8.34
C GLU A 37 11.11 21.25 9.04
N ASP A 38 11.71 21.18 10.22
CA ASP A 38 11.82 19.93 11.01
C ASP A 38 10.44 19.38 11.39
N THR A 39 9.52 20.23 11.84
CA THR A 39 8.14 19.83 12.21
C THR A 39 7.36 19.33 11.00
N ILE A 40 7.57 19.94 9.83
CA ILE A 40 6.95 19.51 8.58
C ILE A 40 7.47 18.12 8.20
N ILE A 41 8.79 17.91 8.21
CA ILE A 41 9.41 16.62 7.89
C ILE A 41 8.96 15.51 8.86
N GLU A 42 8.92 15.78 10.17
CA GLU A 42 8.45 14.82 11.17
C GLU A 42 6.98 14.44 10.96
N ASN A 43 6.11 15.41 10.64
CA ASN A 43 4.72 15.14 10.31
C ASN A 43 4.57 14.25 9.07
N TYR A 44 5.40 14.45 8.04
CA TYR A 44 5.39 13.60 6.86
C TYR A 44 5.87 12.17 7.16
N ARG A 45 6.90 12.00 7.98
CA ARG A 45 7.34 10.68 8.44
C ARG A 45 6.24 9.93 9.18
N LYS A 46 5.56 10.62 10.10
CA LYS A 46 4.42 10.05 10.83
C LYS A 46 3.29 9.65 9.87
N THR A 47 2.96 10.53 8.93
CA THR A 47 1.93 10.26 7.91
C THR A 47 2.31 9.08 7.01
N ALA A 48 3.57 8.95 6.63
CA ALA A 48 4.08 7.84 5.82
C ALA A 48 3.95 6.50 6.56
N LEU A 49 4.27 6.48 7.86
CA LEU A 49 4.09 5.31 8.73
C LEU A 49 2.61 4.94 8.89
N GLU A 50 1.73 5.93 9.09
CA GLU A 50 0.29 5.72 9.16
C GLU A 50 -0.26 5.17 7.85
N LEU A 51 0.20 5.69 6.71
CA LEU A 51 -0.16 5.20 5.39
C LEU A 51 0.27 3.75 5.18
N ASN A 52 1.51 3.40 5.58
CA ASN A 52 2.02 2.03 5.54
C ASN A 52 1.08 1.07 6.29
N ASN A 53 0.78 1.39 7.55
CA ASN A 53 -0.07 0.55 8.39
C ASN A 53 -1.48 0.43 7.81
N ARG A 54 -2.03 1.55 7.33
CA ARG A 54 -3.36 1.58 6.72
C ARG A 54 -3.44 0.70 5.47
N ILE A 55 -2.41 0.68 4.62
CA ILE A 55 -2.38 -0.22 3.45
C ILE A 55 -2.50 -1.68 3.89
N PHE A 56 -1.65 -2.12 4.83
CA PHE A 56 -1.71 -3.50 5.33
C PHE A 56 -3.08 -3.84 5.94
N THR A 57 -3.61 -2.97 6.80
CA THR A 57 -4.90 -3.18 7.46
C THR A 57 -6.06 -3.24 6.46
N GLU A 58 -6.09 -2.36 5.47
CA GLU A 58 -7.18 -2.31 4.48
C GLU A 58 -7.14 -3.53 3.54
N ILE A 59 -5.94 -4.03 3.21
CA ILE A 59 -5.77 -5.29 2.46
C ILE A 59 -6.28 -6.46 3.31
N ASP A 60 -5.85 -6.56 4.57
CA ASP A 60 -6.25 -7.63 5.48
C ASP A 60 -7.77 -7.67 5.69
N ILE A 61 -8.43 -6.52 5.90
CA ILE A 61 -9.88 -6.43 6.06
C ILE A 61 -10.64 -6.89 4.80
N ARG A 62 -10.13 -6.60 3.61
CA ARG A 62 -10.78 -6.98 2.35
C ARG A 62 -10.58 -8.44 2.03
N LEU A 63 -9.35 -8.92 2.23
CA LEU A 63 -8.95 -10.27 1.88
C LEU A 63 -9.26 -11.29 2.97
N SER A 64 -9.55 -10.89 4.21
CA SER A 64 -10.00 -11.84 5.26
C SER A 64 -11.43 -12.34 5.06
N LYS A 65 -12.20 -11.71 4.16
CA LYS A 65 -13.57 -12.12 3.85
C LYS A 65 -13.58 -13.43 3.06
N ASP A 66 -14.57 -14.28 3.36
CA ASP A 66 -14.77 -15.54 2.62
C ASP A 66 -15.03 -15.27 1.14
N VAL A 67 -15.79 -14.21 0.82
CA VAL A 67 -15.98 -13.71 -0.55
C VAL A 67 -15.38 -12.31 -0.67
N VAL A 68 -14.44 -12.17 -1.60
CA VAL A 68 -13.84 -10.88 -1.95
C VAL A 68 -14.71 -10.18 -3.00
N LEU A 69 -15.43 -9.14 -2.57
CA LEU A 69 -16.26 -8.34 -3.47
C LEU A 69 -15.40 -7.49 -4.41
N GLY A 70 -15.83 -7.40 -5.67
CA GLY A 70 -15.12 -6.61 -6.69
C GLY A 70 -13.84 -7.27 -7.21
N ARG A 71 -13.59 -8.55 -6.88
CA ARG A 71 -12.46 -9.28 -7.44
C ARG A 71 -12.63 -9.49 -8.94
N LYS A 72 -11.54 -9.31 -9.69
CA LYS A 72 -11.42 -9.73 -11.08
C LYS A 72 -10.53 -10.96 -11.15
N GLU A 73 -10.84 -11.86 -12.06
CA GLU A 73 -10.03 -13.06 -12.31
C GLU A 73 -9.06 -12.78 -13.45
N LEU A 74 -7.79 -13.12 -13.25
CA LEU A 74 -6.67 -12.91 -14.16
C LEU A 74 -5.89 -14.21 -14.28
N GLU A 75 -6.29 -15.10 -15.19
CA GLU A 75 -5.69 -16.41 -15.41
C GLU A 75 -5.52 -17.22 -14.11
N THR A 76 -4.39 -17.10 -13.43
CA THR A 76 -4.04 -17.80 -12.18
C THR A 76 -4.16 -16.93 -10.92
N LEU A 77 -4.44 -15.63 -11.07
CA LEU A 77 -4.48 -14.64 -10.01
C LEU A 77 -5.85 -13.97 -9.91
N PHE A 78 -6.09 -13.34 -8.77
CA PHE A 78 -7.21 -12.43 -8.56
C PHE A 78 -6.68 -11.02 -8.35
N GLU A 79 -7.41 -10.04 -8.87
CA GLU A 79 -7.17 -8.62 -8.65
C GLU A 79 -8.30 -8.03 -7.82
N ILE A 80 -7.97 -7.18 -6.84
CA ILE A 80 -8.89 -6.16 -6.33
C ILE A 80 -8.27 -4.79 -6.41
N SER A 81 -9.11 -3.78 -6.55
CA SER A 81 -8.69 -2.39 -6.45
C SER A 81 -9.58 -1.59 -5.52
N PHE A 82 -8.98 -0.65 -4.80
CA PHE A 82 -9.68 0.24 -3.87
C PHE A 82 -8.84 1.48 -3.59
N TYR A 83 -9.49 2.52 -3.09
CA TYR A 83 -8.80 3.78 -2.74
C TYR A 83 -8.45 3.81 -1.26
N ILE A 84 -7.24 4.29 -0.96
CA ILE A 84 -6.85 4.78 0.37
C ILE A 84 -6.56 6.27 0.24
N GLY A 85 -7.45 7.10 0.79
CA GLY A 85 -7.42 8.53 0.51
C GLY A 85 -7.67 8.77 -0.98
N ASP A 86 -6.70 9.38 -1.65
CA ASP A 86 -6.74 9.70 -3.07
C ASP A 86 -5.87 8.79 -3.94
N ARG A 87 -5.34 7.70 -3.35
CA ARG A 87 -4.44 6.74 -4.02
C ARG A 87 -5.18 5.45 -4.35
N LEU A 88 -5.09 5.05 -5.61
CA LEU A 88 -5.56 3.74 -6.04
C LEU A 88 -4.56 2.67 -5.61
N ILE A 89 -5.05 1.67 -4.89
CA ILE A 89 -4.32 0.45 -4.52
C ILE A 89 -4.89 -0.68 -5.36
N ILE A 90 -4.01 -1.41 -6.05
CA ILE A 90 -4.33 -2.61 -6.81
C ILE A 90 -3.56 -3.76 -6.18
N VAL A 91 -4.26 -4.83 -5.83
CA VAL A 91 -3.70 -5.98 -5.12
C VAL A 91 -3.94 -7.22 -5.94
N TYR A 92 -2.87 -7.94 -6.23
CA TYR A 92 -2.89 -9.24 -6.88
C TYR A 92 -2.69 -10.33 -5.85
N PHE A 93 -3.58 -11.31 -5.81
CA PHE A 93 -3.53 -12.39 -4.83
C PHE A 93 -3.95 -13.74 -5.41
N SER A 94 -3.53 -14.81 -4.76
CA SER A 94 -3.88 -16.19 -5.07
C SER A 94 -4.52 -16.86 -3.84
N ASP A 95 -5.45 -17.79 -4.09
CA ASP A 95 -6.07 -18.60 -3.04
C ASP A 95 -5.41 -19.99 -3.00
N GLN A 96 -4.64 -20.27 -1.96
CA GLN A 96 -4.08 -21.60 -1.69
C GLN A 96 -5.11 -22.46 -0.95
N LYS A 97 -5.94 -23.15 -1.73
CA LYS A 97 -7.07 -23.94 -1.20
C LYS A 97 -6.66 -25.04 -0.20
N GLU A 98 -5.45 -25.56 -0.33
CA GLU A 98 -4.93 -26.65 0.52
C GLU A 98 -4.61 -26.17 1.95
N THR A 99 -4.26 -24.89 2.11
CA THR A 99 -3.76 -24.31 3.37
C THR A 99 -4.70 -23.26 3.96
N ASP A 100 -5.82 -22.97 3.29
CA ASP A 100 -6.73 -21.84 3.61
C ASP A 100 -5.97 -20.50 3.73
N VAL A 101 -4.95 -20.34 2.89
CA VAL A 101 -4.12 -19.13 2.82
C VAL A 101 -4.48 -18.35 1.58
N ARG A 102 -4.66 -17.04 1.76
CA ARG A 102 -4.71 -16.08 0.67
C ARG A 102 -3.39 -15.33 0.61
N LEU A 103 -2.63 -15.57 -0.45
CA LEU A 103 -1.31 -15.01 -0.64
C LEU A 103 -1.41 -13.74 -1.49
N VAL A 104 -1.00 -12.61 -0.92
CA VAL A 104 -0.81 -11.36 -1.66
C VAL A 104 0.51 -11.47 -2.41
N GLU A 105 0.41 -11.63 -3.72
CA GLU A 105 1.55 -11.85 -4.62
C GLU A 105 2.27 -10.55 -4.92
N SER A 106 1.51 -9.51 -5.25
CA SER A 106 2.03 -8.18 -5.58
C SER A 106 1.00 -7.09 -5.34
N ILE A 107 1.51 -5.86 -5.22
CA ILE A 107 0.72 -4.66 -4.97
C ILE A 107 1.23 -3.56 -5.89
N GLU A 108 0.30 -2.92 -6.60
CA GLU A 108 0.55 -1.68 -7.31
C GLU A 108 -0.16 -0.54 -6.60
N ILE A 109 0.56 0.56 -6.42
CA ILE A 109 0.03 1.75 -5.77
C ILE A 109 0.21 2.87 -6.77
N ASP A 110 -0.91 3.48 -7.16
CA ASP A 110 -0.90 4.61 -8.07
C ASP A 110 -0.01 5.71 -7.49
N ARG A 111 0.94 6.12 -8.33
CA ARG A 111 1.84 7.21 -8.04
C ARG A 111 1.21 8.41 -8.70
N LYS A 112 0.49 9.22 -7.93
CA LYS A 112 0.26 10.59 -8.37
C LYS A 112 1.63 11.21 -8.64
N PRO A 113 1.94 11.63 -9.88
CA PRO A 113 3.10 12.46 -10.09
C PRO A 113 2.93 13.69 -9.21
N ILE A 114 4.01 14.08 -8.52
CA ILE A 114 4.05 15.38 -7.85
C ILE A 114 4.20 16.39 -9.01
N ILE A 115 3.07 16.73 -9.64
CA ILE A 115 3.00 17.74 -10.70
C ILE A 115 2.94 19.10 -9.99
N PHE A 116 3.93 19.94 -10.26
CA PHE A 116 3.90 21.37 -9.99
C PHE A 116 3.49 22.11 -11.25
#